data_AF-A0AAW7XWJ8-F1
#
_entry.id   AF-A0AAW7XWJ8-F1
#
_cell.length_a   1.000
_cell.length_b   1.000
_cell.length_c   1.000
_cell.angle_alpha   90.00
_cell.angle_beta   90.00
_cell.angle_gamma   90.00
#
_symmetry.space_group_name_H-M   'P 1'
#
loop_
_entity.id
_entity.type
_entity.pdbx_description
1 polymer ?
#
loop_
_entity_poly.entity_id
_entity_poly.type
_entity_poly.pdbx_seq_one_letter_code
_entity_poly.pdbx_strand_id
1 'polypeptide(L)'
;MDILTGLSAATQAIGIAKELRDIDRSVDEASFKLKLADLTEALADTKIALADAKALVAELEHKLDIADNGEICPKCRTGRLTLTESEPVHDWALNRFGVENRIYSCAEDSCDFQETRLHDPNGLVARRVSGI
;
A
#
# COMPACT_ATOMS: atom_id res chain seq x y z
N MET A 1 5.66 11.23 -1.90
CA MET A 1 6.22 12.13 -0.86
C MET A 1 5.97 11.55 0.52
N ASP A 2 6.73 11.97 1.53
CA ASP A 2 6.51 11.56 2.93
C ASP A 2 5.38 12.40 3.55
N ILE A 3 4.52 11.79 4.36
CA ILE A 3 3.45 12.46 5.11
C ILE A 3 4.00 13.65 5.92
N LEU A 4 5.22 13.53 6.44
CA LEU A 4 5.89 14.60 7.18
C LEU A 4 6.09 15.87 6.34
N THR A 5 6.42 15.72 5.06
CA THR A 5 6.58 16.85 4.14
C THR A 5 5.25 17.54 3.82
N GLY A 6 4.17 16.76 3.69
CA GLY A 6 2.82 17.29 3.51
C GLY A 6 2.30 18.07 4.72
N LEU A 7 2.59 17.59 5.93
CA LEU A 7 2.20 18.26 7.17
C LEU A 7 2.95 19.59 7.36
N SER A 8 4.21 19.64 6.95
CA SER A 8 5.00 20.88 6.89
C SER A 8 4.40 21.89 5.91
N ALA A 9 4.06 21.46 4.69
CA ALA A 9 3.42 22.31 3.68
C ALA A 9 2.06 22.87 4.18
N ALA A 10 1.26 22.03 4.85
CA ALA A 10 0.00 22.46 5.45
C ALA A 10 0.21 23.53 6.54
N THR A 11 1.23 23.35 7.38
CA THR A 11 1.59 24.30 8.43
C THR A 11 2.03 25.64 7.84
N GLN A 12 2.83 25.61 6.76
CA GLN A 12 3.24 26.80 6.02
C GLN A 12 2.04 27.52 5.39
N ALA A 13 1.14 26.79 4.73
CA ALA A 13 -0.09 27.34 4.18
C ALA A 13 -0.94 28.05 5.25
N ILE A 14 -1.09 27.45 6.44
CA ILE A 14 -1.78 28.06 7.58
C ILE A 14 -1.07 29.35 8.04
N GLY A 15 0.27 29.36 8.06
CA GLY A 15 1.07 30.54 8.36
C GLY A 15 0.82 31.68 7.38
N ILE A 16 0.91 31.39 6.08
CA ILE A 16 0.68 32.37 5.01
C ILE A 16 -0.75 32.91 5.05
N ALA A 17 -1.74 32.06 5.32
CA ALA A 17 -3.13 32.49 5.47
C ALA A 17 -3.34 33.46 6.66
N LYS A 18 -2.57 33.30 7.75
CA LYS A 18 -2.58 34.26 8.87
C LYS A 18 -1.95 35.58 8.45
N GLU A 19 -0.79 35.54 7.80
CA GLU A 19 -0.14 36.76 7.29
C GLU A 19 -1.05 37.54 6.33
N LEU A 20 -1.73 36.84 5.41
CA LEU A 20 -2.70 37.44 4.48
C LEU A 20 -3.87 38.14 5.18
N ARG A 21 -4.24 37.70 6.39
CA ARG A 21 -5.31 38.33 7.19
C ARG A 21 -4.85 39.63 7.83
N ASP A 22 -3.56 39.75 8.11
CA ASP A 22 -2.97 40.91 8.78
C ASP A 22 -2.49 42.00 7.79
N ILE A 23 -2.39 41.68 6.50
CA ILE A 23 -2.04 42.64 5.44
C ILE A 23 -3.20 43.61 5.17
N ASP A 24 -2.92 44.91 5.27
CA ASP A 24 -3.82 45.95 4.76
C ASP A 24 -3.72 46.02 3.22
N ARG A 25 -4.70 45.38 2.56
CA ARG A 25 -4.80 45.29 1.09
C ARG A 25 -4.79 46.64 0.38
N SER A 26 -5.19 47.72 1.05
CA SER A 26 -5.29 49.05 0.44
C SER A 26 -3.92 49.73 0.28
N VAL A 27 -2.91 49.27 1.04
CA VAL A 27 -1.57 49.85 1.05
C VAL A 27 -0.55 48.94 0.34
N ASP A 28 -0.75 47.61 0.37
CA ASP A 28 0.27 46.66 -0.07
C ASP A 28 -0.26 45.54 -1.01
N GLU A 29 -0.81 45.93 -2.15
CA GLU A 29 -1.41 45.01 -3.15
C GLU A 29 -0.40 43.99 -3.72
N ALA A 30 0.85 44.41 -3.92
CA ALA A 30 1.90 43.55 -4.46
C ALA A 30 2.29 42.44 -3.48
N SER A 31 2.49 42.78 -2.20
CA SER A 31 2.76 41.81 -1.14
C SER A 31 1.58 40.85 -0.96
N PHE A 32 0.35 41.36 -1.01
CA PHE A 32 -0.85 40.53 -0.96
C PHE A 32 -0.88 39.49 -2.08
N LYS A 33 -0.61 39.89 -3.33
CA LYS A 33 -0.60 38.99 -4.49
C LYS A 33 0.50 37.94 -4.40
N LEU A 34 1.69 38.32 -3.93
CA LEU A 34 2.79 37.37 -3.70
C LEU A 34 2.41 36.32 -2.66
N LYS A 35 1.92 36.74 -1.49
CA LYS A 35 1.49 35.81 -0.43
C LYS A 35 0.34 34.91 -0.86
N LEU A 36 -0.55 35.39 -1.73
CA LEU A 36 -1.60 34.55 -2.31
C LEU A 36 -1.02 33.47 -3.23
N ALA A 37 0.01 33.79 -4.02
CA ALA A 37 0.72 32.82 -4.84
C ALA A 37 1.42 31.77 -3.96
N ASP A 38 2.16 32.20 -2.93
CA ASP A 38 2.82 31.31 -1.97
C ASP A 38 1.82 30.37 -1.27
N LEU A 39 0.66 30.90 -0.87
CA LEU A 39 -0.41 30.10 -0.28
C LEU A 39 -0.91 29.02 -1.25
N THR A 40 -1.07 29.39 -2.51
CA THR A 40 -1.58 28.48 -3.56
C THR A 40 -0.58 27.35 -3.82
N GLU A 41 0.70 27.66 -3.85
CA GLU A 41 1.78 26.68 -3.97
C GLU A 41 1.80 25.72 -2.77
N ALA A 42 1.81 26.25 -1.54
CA ALA A 42 1.81 25.43 -0.33
C ALA A 42 0.58 24.51 -0.22
N LEU A 43 -0.59 24.97 -0.68
CA LEU A 43 -1.81 24.15 -0.74
C LEU A 43 -1.74 23.07 -1.83
N ALA A 44 -1.13 23.36 -2.98
CA ALA A 44 -0.92 22.36 -4.03
C ALA A 44 -0.02 21.22 -3.52
N ASP A 45 1.08 21.54 -2.85
CA ASP A 45 1.97 20.56 -2.24
C ASP A 45 1.26 19.73 -1.18
N THR A 46 0.46 20.38 -0.33
CA THR A 46 -0.36 19.70 0.68
C THR A 46 -1.34 18.71 0.03
N LYS A 47 -1.98 19.10 -1.08
CA LYS A 47 -2.92 18.25 -1.81
C LYS A 47 -2.23 17.03 -2.41
N ILE A 48 -1.04 17.19 -2.98
CA ILE A 48 -0.24 16.09 -3.53
C ILE A 48 0.12 15.12 -2.41
N ALA A 49 0.67 15.62 -1.31
CA ALA A 49 1.04 14.78 -0.18
C ALA A 49 -0.15 14.02 0.43
N LEU A 50 -1.34 14.64 0.48
CA LEU A 50 -2.55 13.98 0.95
C LEU A 50 -3.04 12.90 -0.03
N ALA A 51 -2.91 13.11 -1.34
CA ALA A 51 -3.24 12.10 -2.34
C ALA A 51 -2.33 10.87 -2.22
N ASP A 52 -1.02 11.10 -2.05
CA ASP A 52 -0.04 10.04 -1.80
C ASP A 52 -0.36 9.27 -0.51
N ALA A 53 -0.68 9.97 0.57
CA ALA A 53 -1.05 9.36 1.85
C ALA A 53 -2.30 8.47 1.73
N LYS A 54 -3.32 8.93 0.98
CA LYS A 54 -4.52 8.12 0.71
C LYS A 54 -4.20 6.86 -0.07
N ALA A 55 -3.34 6.95 -1.08
CA ALA A 55 -2.91 5.77 -1.85
C ALA A 55 -2.16 4.77 -0.96
N LEU A 56 -1.28 5.26 -0.08
CA LEU A 56 -0.56 4.42 0.87
C LEU A 56 -1.51 3.71 1.86
N VAL A 57 -2.50 4.42 2.40
CA VAL A 57 -3.50 3.83 3.30
C VAL A 57 -4.27 2.72 2.59
N ALA A 58 -4.76 2.97 1.37
CA ALA A 58 -5.49 1.96 0.60
C ALA A 58 -4.63 0.71 0.31
N GLU A 59 -3.35 0.90 -0.01
CA GLU A 59 -2.40 -0.21 -0.21
C GLU A 59 -2.16 -1.00 1.07
N LEU A 60 -2.01 -0.33 2.21
CA LEU A 60 -1.82 -0.98 3.50
C LEU A 60 -3.09 -1.71 3.95
N GLU A 61 -4.26 -1.13 3.77
CA GLU A 61 -5.56 -1.77 4.04
C GLU A 61 -5.72 -3.04 3.18
N HIS A 62 -5.33 -2.99 1.91
CA HIS A 62 -5.34 -4.15 1.04
C HIS A 62 -4.39 -5.26 1.51
N LYS A 63 -3.17 -4.90 1.95
CA LYS A 63 -2.22 -5.88 2.51
C LYS A 63 -2.73 -6.50 3.81
N LEU A 64 -3.35 -5.70 4.68
CA LEU A 64 -3.96 -6.20 5.91
C LEU A 64 -5.12 -7.15 5.61
N ASP A 65 -5.98 -6.81 4.65
CA ASP A 65 -7.07 -7.71 4.22
C ASP A 65 -6.54 -9.06 3.73
N ILE A 66 -5.48 -9.06 2.92
CA ILE A 66 -4.85 -10.31 2.47
C ILE A 66 -4.24 -11.09 3.64
N ALA A 67 -3.57 -10.41 4.57
CA ALA A 67 -2.92 -11.04 5.71
C ALA A 67 -3.93 -11.67 6.69
N ASP A 68 -5.05 -10.99 6.95
CA ASP A 68 -6.07 -11.40 7.91
C ASP A 68 -7.07 -12.40 7.30
N ASN A 69 -7.52 -12.16 6.07
CA ASN A 69 -8.61 -12.90 5.45
C ASN A 69 -8.17 -13.84 4.30
N GLY A 70 -6.89 -13.82 3.93
CA GLY A 70 -6.37 -14.56 2.79
C GLY A 70 -6.58 -13.83 1.45
N GLU A 71 -6.07 -14.43 0.37
CA GLU A 71 -6.19 -13.84 -0.98
C GLU A 71 -7.59 -13.99 -1.57
N ILE A 72 -7.99 -13.06 -2.43
CA ILE A 72 -9.25 -13.15 -3.19
C ILE A 72 -9.19 -14.33 -4.15
N CYS A 73 -10.23 -15.16 -4.17
CA CYS A 73 -10.35 -16.26 -5.11
C CYS A 73 -10.39 -15.74 -6.56
N PRO A 74 -9.48 -16.17 -7.45
CA PRO A 74 -9.42 -15.67 -8.82
C PRO A 74 -10.60 -16.14 -9.68
N LYS A 75 -11.31 -17.21 -9.28
CA LYS A 75 -12.48 -17.75 -10.01
C LYS A 75 -13.75 -16.96 -9.75
N CYS A 76 -14.19 -16.86 -8.51
CA CYS A 76 -15.46 -16.19 -8.18
C CYS A 76 -15.30 -14.70 -7.83
N ARG A 77 -14.10 -14.25 -7.43
CA ARG A 77 -13.80 -12.89 -6.95
C ARG A 77 -14.58 -12.43 -5.71
N THR A 78 -15.42 -13.28 -5.15
CA THR A 78 -16.21 -13.02 -3.94
C THR A 78 -15.59 -13.70 -2.73
N GLY A 79 -15.27 -14.99 -2.86
CA GLY A 79 -14.67 -15.79 -1.80
C GLY A 79 -13.18 -15.52 -1.59
N ARG A 80 -12.64 -16.05 -0.49
CA ARG A 80 -11.23 -15.98 -0.12
C ARG A 80 -10.59 -17.37 -0.16
N LEU A 81 -9.30 -17.43 -0.49
CA LEU A 81 -8.52 -18.66 -0.47
C LEU A 81 -8.11 -18.98 0.97
N THR A 82 -8.47 -20.17 1.43
CA THR A 82 -8.05 -20.73 2.71
C THR A 82 -7.09 -21.88 2.47
N LEU A 83 -6.09 -22.02 3.35
CA LEU A 83 -5.19 -23.16 3.33
C LEU A 83 -5.94 -24.39 3.85
N THR A 84 -6.08 -25.41 3.02
CA THR A 84 -6.82 -26.63 3.36
C THR A 84 -5.87 -27.76 3.73
N GLU A 85 -4.74 -27.84 3.03
CA GLU A 85 -3.77 -28.91 3.23
C GLU A 85 -2.36 -28.43 2.90
N SER A 86 -1.38 -29.00 3.59
CA SER A 86 0.03 -28.84 3.25
C SER A 86 0.70 -30.21 3.11
N GLU A 87 1.34 -30.42 1.96
CA GLU A 87 2.03 -31.65 1.62
C GLU A 87 3.54 -31.39 1.51
N PRO A 88 4.40 -32.27 2.05
CA PRO A 88 5.83 -32.15 1.86
C PRO A 88 6.18 -32.31 0.38
N VAL A 89 7.18 -31.55 -0.10
CA VAL A 89 7.72 -31.79 -1.44
C VAL A 89 8.50 -33.11 -1.47
N HIS A 90 8.65 -33.71 -2.65
CA HIS A 90 9.37 -34.99 -2.76
C HIS A 90 10.86 -34.87 -2.37
N ASP A 91 11.45 -33.68 -2.55
CA ASP A 91 12.85 -33.44 -2.22
C ASP A 91 13.04 -33.30 -0.70
N TRP A 92 13.60 -34.35 -0.11
CA TRP A 92 13.91 -34.42 1.32
C TRP A 92 14.79 -33.26 1.82
N ALA A 93 15.69 -32.73 0.99
CA ALA A 93 16.57 -31.64 1.37
C ALA A 93 15.79 -30.32 1.45
N LEU A 94 14.82 -30.11 0.56
CA LEU A 94 13.95 -28.93 0.58
C LEU A 94 12.93 -28.96 1.74
N ASN A 95 12.36 -30.13 2.04
CA ASN A 95 11.46 -30.30 3.19
C ASN A 95 12.08 -29.86 4.51
N ARG A 96 13.39 -30.14 4.70
CA ARG A 96 14.11 -29.76 5.92
C ARG A 96 14.16 -28.24 6.14
N PHE A 97 14.01 -27.46 5.09
CA PHE A 97 13.98 -26.00 5.13
C PHE A 97 12.57 -25.42 5.06
N GLY A 98 11.54 -26.24 5.30
CA GLY A 98 10.15 -25.82 5.34
C GLY A 98 9.54 -25.54 3.96
N VAL A 99 10.15 -26.07 2.89
CA VAL A 99 9.54 -26.02 1.56
C VAL A 99 8.45 -27.08 1.48
N GLU A 100 7.23 -26.68 1.13
CA GLU A 100 6.05 -27.55 1.09
C GLU A 100 5.10 -27.12 -0.04
N ASN A 101 4.29 -28.04 -0.54
CA ASN A 101 3.15 -27.73 -1.39
C ASN A 101 1.96 -27.36 -0.50
N ARG A 102 1.42 -26.16 -0.67
CA ARG A 102 0.22 -25.69 0.01
C ARG A 102 -0.97 -25.73 -0.94
N ILE A 103 -2.03 -26.39 -0.50
CA ILE A 103 -3.27 -26.53 -1.24
C ILE A 103 -4.28 -25.54 -0.68
N TYR A 104 -4.69 -24.59 -1.51
CA TYR A 104 -5.67 -23.58 -1.18
C TYR A 104 -7.01 -23.90 -1.84
N SER A 105 -8.11 -23.76 -1.10
CA SER A 105 -9.46 -23.81 -1.67
C SER A 105 -10.23 -22.53 -1.36
N CYS A 106 -11.18 -22.18 -2.23
CA CYS A 106 -12.10 -21.09 -1.95
C CYS A 106 -13.01 -21.44 -0.76
N ALA A 107 -13.20 -20.51 0.18
CA ALA A 107 -14.10 -20.68 1.31
C ALA A 107 -15.60 -20.49 0.96
N GLU A 108 -15.90 -20.07 -0.26
CA GLU A 108 -17.27 -19.84 -0.72
C GLU A 108 -17.90 -21.14 -1.23
N ASP A 109 -19.02 -21.58 -0.64
CA ASP A 109 -19.69 -22.87 -0.96
C ASP A 109 -20.07 -23.01 -2.44
N SER A 110 -20.36 -21.89 -3.11
CA SER A 110 -20.71 -21.85 -4.52
C SER A 110 -19.50 -21.91 -5.47
N CYS A 111 -18.27 -21.97 -4.93
CA CYS A 111 -17.03 -21.93 -5.69
C CYS A 111 -16.09 -23.09 -5.34
N ASP A 112 -15.90 -23.98 -6.30
CA ASP A 112 -15.01 -25.16 -6.28
C ASP A 112 -13.57 -24.84 -6.73
N PHE A 113 -13.11 -23.59 -6.60
CA PHE A 113 -11.74 -23.25 -7.00
C PHE A 113 -10.72 -23.80 -6.01
N GLN A 114 -9.69 -24.44 -6.55
CA GLN A 114 -8.56 -24.97 -5.80
C GLN A 114 -7.26 -24.70 -6.56
N GLU A 115 -6.20 -24.37 -5.82
CA GLU A 115 -4.87 -24.14 -6.38
C GLU A 115 -3.80 -24.69 -5.43
N THR A 116 -2.77 -25.31 -6.01
CA THR A 116 -1.59 -25.74 -5.26
C THR A 116 -0.45 -24.77 -5.53
N ARG A 117 0.18 -24.28 -4.46
CA ARG A 117 1.31 -23.35 -4.51
C ARG A 117 2.49 -23.89 -3.73
N LEU A 118 3.68 -23.73 -4.29
CA LEU A 118 4.91 -24.04 -3.59
C LEU A 118 5.20 -22.94 -2.57
N HIS A 119 5.21 -23.30 -1.29
CA HIS A 119 5.65 -22.41 -0.22
C HIS A 119 7.14 -22.62 0.02
N ASP A 120 7.97 -21.62 -0.28
CA ASP A 120 9.40 -21.64 -0.04
C ASP A 120 9.79 -20.42 0.81
N PRO A 121 9.87 -20.56 2.16
CA PRO A 121 10.16 -19.45 3.04
C PRO A 121 11.60 -18.92 2.92
N ASN A 122 12.50 -19.68 2.30
CA ASN A 122 13.93 -19.38 2.24
C ASN A 122 14.43 -19.03 0.81
N GLY A 123 13.55 -19.13 -0.19
CA GLY A 123 13.87 -18.90 -1.61
C GLY A 123 14.95 -19.85 -2.13
N LEU A 124 14.94 -21.11 -1.69
CA LEU A 124 15.91 -22.13 -2.07
C LEU A 124 15.65 -22.71 -3.46
N VAL A 125 14.39 -22.77 -3.89
CA VAL A 125 13.98 -23.35 -5.17
C VAL A 125 14.43 -22.47 -6.32
N ALA A 126 14.18 -21.16 -6.23
CA ALA A 126 14.63 -20.19 -7.24
C ALA A 126 16.16 -20.13 -7.40
N ARG A 127 16.90 -20.28 -6.28
CA ARG A 127 18.37 -20.32 -6.29
C ARG A 127 18.93 -21.54 -7.00
N ARG A 128 18.27 -22.71 -6.91
CA ARG A 128 18.70 -23.92 -7.62
C ARG A 128 18.53 -23.82 -9.13
N VAL A 129 17.47 -23.16 -9.61
CA VAL A 129 17.21 -23.00 -11.06
C VAL A 129 18.17 -22.01 -11.72
N SER A 130 18.63 -21.00 -10.96
CA SER A 130 19.53 -19.95 -11.46
C SER A 130 21.03 -20.30 -11.34
N GLY A 131 21.36 -21.48 -10.82
CA GLY A 131 22.73 -21.94 -10.54
C GLY A 131 23.26 -23.00 -11.52
N ILE A 132 22.66 -23.13 -12.70
CA ILE A 132 23.18 -23.92 -13.83
C ILE A 132 23.80 -22.98 -14.85
#